data_AF-A0A9X2SCQ0-F1
#
_entry.id   AF-A0A9X2SCQ0-F1
#
_cell.length_a   1.000
_cell.length_b   1.000
_cell.length_c   1.000
_cell.angle_alpha   90.00
_cell.angle_beta   90.00
_cell.angle_gamma   90.00
#
_symmetry.space_group_name_H-M   'P 1'
#
loop_
_entity.id
_entity.type
_entity.pdbx_description
1 polymer ?
#
loop_
_entity_poly.entity_id
_entity_poly.type
_entity_poly.pdbx_seq_one_letter_code
_entity_poly.pdbx_strand_id
1 'polypeptide(L)'
;MENEKRRPFHKIFKFSTKLIIALSLANLVIACITGFITYRIHLSLFNDEVSRQYFLTTEQVLARLDSRVNDMYRITDYITLNPTVHQAIISQNQQYSDYEQMKLEELLDKQLVQVRLDAPEMMAIRIYDLNENRINLGTYSGSFNNFKPDYLDRMLKRLEGTGGEYVWDWPDAEDYGPFYWE
;
A
#
# COMPACT_ATOMS: atom_id res chain seq x y z
N MET A 1 51.35 61.79 -33.19
CA MET A 1 52.03 61.79 -31.88
C MET A 1 51.03 62.33 -30.86
N GLU A 2 50.13 61.49 -30.36
CA GLU A 2 50.32 60.61 -29.19
C GLU A 2 50.35 61.39 -27.87
N ASN A 3 49.20 61.44 -27.18
CA ASN A 3 49.10 60.83 -25.85
C ASN A 3 47.66 60.89 -25.30
N GLU A 4 47.00 59.74 -25.38
CA GLU A 4 45.80 59.36 -24.67
C GLU A 4 46.13 59.26 -23.17
N LYS A 5 45.95 60.35 -22.40
CA LYS A 5 46.07 60.28 -20.93
C LYS A 5 44.78 59.72 -20.32
N ARG A 6 44.74 58.38 -20.26
CA ARG A 6 43.90 57.64 -19.31
C ARG A 6 44.33 57.94 -17.87
N ARG A 7 43.32 57.90 -16.97
CA ARG A 7 43.34 57.60 -15.51
C ARG A 7 42.97 58.78 -14.60
N PRO A 8 42.39 58.55 -13.39
CA PRO A 8 41.94 57.28 -12.80
C PRO A 8 40.51 57.30 -12.21
N PHE A 9 39.73 56.24 -12.45
CA PHE A 9 38.49 55.89 -11.72
C PHE A 9 38.79 55.47 -10.25
N HIS A 10 39.39 56.34 -9.44
CA HIS A 10 39.87 55.93 -8.10
C HIS A 10 39.64 56.92 -6.95
N LYS A 11 38.58 57.74 -7.00
CA LYS A 11 38.19 58.59 -5.85
C LYS A 11 36.68 58.84 -5.74
N ILE A 12 35.83 57.82 -5.58
CA ILE A 12 34.39 58.07 -5.26
C ILE A 12 33.77 57.01 -4.34
N PHE A 13 34.47 56.54 -3.29
CA PHE A 13 33.77 55.83 -2.20
C PHE A 13 34.15 56.45 -0.86
N LYS A 14 33.22 57.24 -0.30
CA LYS A 14 33.33 57.79 1.05
C LYS A 14 33.49 56.64 2.05
N PHE A 15 34.30 56.82 3.10
CA PHE A 15 34.56 55.82 4.15
C PHE A 15 33.26 55.21 4.72
N SER A 16 32.23 56.05 4.91
CA SER A 16 30.89 55.64 5.33
C SER A 16 30.24 54.60 4.40
N THR A 17 30.41 54.72 3.08
CA THR A 17 29.83 53.78 2.11
C THR A 17 30.51 52.41 2.18
N LYS A 18 31.84 52.38 2.37
CA LYS A 18 32.58 51.11 2.57
C LYS A 18 32.15 50.39 3.84
N LEU A 19 31.87 51.15 4.91
CA LEU A 19 31.40 50.62 6.19
C LEU A 19 30.00 50.02 6.09
N ILE A 20 29.07 50.70 5.40
CA ILE A 20 27.70 50.19 5.17
C ILE A 20 27.73 48.91 4.32
N ILE A 21 28.56 48.87 3.27
CA ILE A 21 28.72 47.68 2.42
C ILE A 21 29.30 46.52 3.24
N ALA A 22 30.34 46.76 4.04
CA ALA A 22 30.94 45.72 4.88
C ALA A 22 29.95 45.16 5.91
N LEU A 23 29.17 46.03 6.55
CA LEU A 23 28.15 45.62 7.52
C LEU A 23 27.02 44.82 6.86
N SER A 24 26.56 45.26 5.69
CA SER A 24 25.52 44.55 4.93
C SER A 24 26.01 43.18 4.46
N LEU A 25 27.27 43.10 4.00
CA LEU A 25 27.89 41.84 3.59
C LEU A 25 28.03 40.89 4.78
N ALA A 26 28.45 41.38 5.94
CA ALA A 26 28.53 40.58 7.17
C ALA A 26 27.15 40.03 7.58
N ASN A 27 26.11 40.85 7.55
CA ASN A 27 24.74 40.40 7.82
C ASN A 27 24.25 39.36 6.81
N LEU A 28 24.55 39.54 5.53
CA LEU A 28 24.20 38.57 4.49
C LEU A 28 24.90 37.22 4.71
N VAL A 29 26.19 37.24 5.05
CA VAL A 29 26.95 36.02 5.35
C VAL A 29 26.37 35.30 6.55
N ILE A 30 26.07 36.03 7.63
CA ILE A 30 25.45 35.44 8.83
C ILE A 30 24.09 34.84 8.48
N ALA A 31 23.23 35.55 7.75
CA ALA A 31 21.92 35.06 7.33
C ALA A 31 22.03 33.79 6.47
N CYS A 32 22.99 33.74 5.53
CA CYS A 32 23.23 32.55 4.71
C CYS A 32 23.71 31.37 5.54
N ILE A 33 24.66 31.58 6.46
CA ILE A 33 25.17 30.51 7.34
C ILE A 33 24.07 29.99 8.24
N THR A 34 23.31 30.88 8.88
CA THR A 34 22.17 30.49 9.73
C THR A 34 21.13 29.73 8.91
N GLY A 35 20.73 30.24 7.75
CA GLY A 35 19.79 29.55 6.87
C GLY A 35 20.26 28.16 6.44
N PHE A 36 21.55 28.01 6.13
CA PHE A 36 22.14 26.73 5.78
C PHE A 36 22.13 25.74 6.95
N ILE A 37 22.53 26.18 8.15
CA ILE A 37 22.51 25.34 9.35
C ILE A 37 21.07 24.93 9.70
N THR A 38 20.15 25.88 9.72
CA THR A 38 18.72 25.64 9.99
C THR A 38 18.14 24.65 8.98
N TYR A 39 18.44 24.80 7.69
CA TYR A 39 18.01 23.86 6.65
C TYR A 39 18.52 22.44 6.94
N ARG A 40 19.80 22.28 7.28
CA ARG A 40 20.39 20.96 7.55
C ARG A 40 19.75 20.29 8.77
N ILE A 41 19.47 21.06 9.84
CA ILE A 41 18.81 20.56 11.05
C ILE A 41 17.36 20.13 10.75
N HIS A 42 16.59 20.97 10.05
CA HIS A 42 15.22 20.59 9.69
C HIS A 42 15.17 19.40 8.76
N LEU A 43 16.11 19.29 7.82
CA LEU A 43 16.19 18.15 6.92
C LEU A 43 16.45 16.84 7.69
N SER A 44 17.38 16.85 8.66
CA SER A 44 17.64 15.65 9.47
C SER A 44 16.46 15.29 10.36
N LEU A 45 15.87 16.28 11.05
CA LEU A 45 14.70 16.05 11.90
C LEU A 45 13.49 15.54 11.10
N PHE A 46 13.25 16.11 9.92
CA PHE A 46 12.18 15.66 9.04
C PHE A 46 12.41 14.23 8.59
N ASN A 47 13.63 13.89 8.15
CA ASN A 47 13.95 12.54 7.71
C ASN A 47 13.80 11.50 8.84
N ASP A 48 14.25 11.84 10.05
CA ASP A 48 14.13 10.98 11.22
C ASP A 48 12.66 10.76 11.62
N GLU A 49 11.86 11.84 11.62
CA GLU A 49 10.45 11.77 11.99
C GLU A 49 9.63 11.02 10.94
N VAL A 50 9.87 11.26 9.65
CA VAL A 50 9.22 10.53 8.55
C VAL A 50 9.57 9.04 8.62
N SER A 51 10.85 8.70 8.79
CA SER A 51 11.28 7.31 8.93
C SER A 51 10.63 6.62 10.12
N ARG A 52 10.53 7.32 11.26
CA ARG A 52 9.85 6.82 12.46
C ARG A 52 8.37 6.58 12.24
N GLN A 53 7.67 7.51 11.58
CA GLN A 53 6.25 7.36 11.27
C GLN A 53 6.01 6.18 10.33
N TYR A 54 6.86 5.97 9.32
CA TYR A 54 6.79 4.80 8.45
C TYR A 54 7.01 3.50 9.20
N PHE A 55 7.99 3.44 10.11
CA PHE A 55 8.24 2.28 10.94
C PHE A 55 7.01 1.94 11.81
N LEU A 56 6.47 2.91 12.52
CA LEU A 56 5.28 2.73 13.36
C LEU A 56 4.04 2.31 12.56
N THR A 57 3.86 2.89 11.36
CA THR A 57 2.76 2.53 10.47
C THR A 57 2.93 1.10 9.97
N THR A 58 4.14 0.71 9.58
CA THR A 58 4.45 -0.66 9.16
C THR A 58 4.15 -1.67 10.26
N GLU A 59 4.58 -1.41 11.50
CA GLU A 59 4.27 -2.24 12.66
C GLU A 59 2.76 -2.40 12.87
N GLN A 60 1.99 -1.31 12.76
CA GLN A 60 0.52 -1.37 12.87
C GLN A 60 -0.13 -2.17 11.73
N VAL A 61 0.39 -2.03 10.50
CA VAL A 61 -0.10 -2.80 9.36
C VAL A 61 0.21 -4.29 9.54
N LEU A 62 1.43 -4.63 9.98
CA LEU A 62 1.83 -6.00 10.26
C LEU A 62 0.97 -6.63 11.36
N ALA A 63 0.73 -5.92 12.46
CA ALA A 63 -0.16 -6.40 13.52
C ALA A 63 -1.60 -6.64 13.03
N ARG A 64 -2.11 -5.78 12.13
CA ARG A 64 -3.42 -5.99 11.50
C ARG A 64 -3.42 -7.20 10.56
N LEU A 65 -2.34 -7.41 9.80
CA LEU A 65 -2.20 -8.58 8.93
C LEU A 65 -2.16 -9.86 9.74
N ASP A 66 -1.39 -9.88 10.84
CA ASP A 66 -1.32 -11.03 11.75
C ASP A 66 -2.69 -11.38 12.34
N SER A 67 -3.44 -10.37 12.82
CA SER A 67 -4.82 -10.55 13.27
C SER A 67 -5.71 -11.15 12.17
N ARG A 68 -5.61 -10.65 10.94
CA ARG A 68 -6.40 -11.15 9.81
C ARG A 68 -6.07 -12.60 9.47
N VAL A 69 -4.79 -12.96 9.48
CA VAL A 69 -4.35 -14.35 9.26
C VAL A 69 -4.90 -15.26 10.36
N ASN A 70 -4.87 -14.81 11.62
CA ASN A 70 -5.46 -15.56 12.72
C ASN A 70 -6.98 -15.75 12.55
N ASP A 71 -7.70 -14.73 12.11
CA ASP A 71 -9.13 -14.84 11.82
C ASP A 71 -9.40 -15.84 10.67
N MET A 72 -8.56 -15.86 9.62
CA MET A 72 -8.64 -16.87 8.56
C MET A 72 -8.45 -18.30 9.09
N TYR A 73 -7.53 -18.52 10.04
CA TYR A 73 -7.37 -19.83 10.69
C TYR A 73 -8.60 -20.22 11.51
N ARG A 74 -9.13 -19.31 12.32
CA ARG A 74 -10.34 -19.56 13.13
C ARG A 74 -11.54 -19.93 12.27
N ILE A 75 -11.70 -19.27 11.12
CA ILE A 75 -12.77 -19.55 10.17
C ILE A 75 -12.55 -20.90 9.50
N THR A 76 -11.32 -21.22 9.11
CA THR A 76 -10.97 -22.52 8.53
C THR A 76 -11.27 -23.64 9.53
N ASP A 77 -10.90 -23.48 10.80
CA ASP A 77 -11.22 -24.44 11.86
C ASP A 77 -12.72 -24.58 12.05
N TYR A 78 -13.47 -23.48 12.07
CA TYR A 78 -14.93 -23.51 12.17
C TYR A 78 -15.57 -24.29 11.01
N ILE A 79 -15.11 -24.07 9.78
CA ILE A 79 -15.62 -24.75 8.58
C ILE A 79 -15.27 -26.23 8.60
N THR A 80 -14.00 -26.57 8.88
CA THR A 80 -13.50 -27.96 8.85
C THR A 80 -14.08 -28.83 9.97
N LEU A 81 -14.35 -28.23 11.14
CA LEU A 81 -14.98 -28.90 12.27
C LEU A 81 -16.51 -28.92 12.18
N ASN A 82 -17.11 -28.21 11.22
CA ASN A 82 -18.56 -28.21 11.06
C ASN A 82 -19.04 -29.56 10.48
N PRO A 83 -19.86 -30.33 11.21
CA PRO A 83 -20.32 -31.64 10.76
C PRO A 83 -21.20 -31.58 9.50
N THR A 84 -21.92 -30.47 9.28
CA THR A 84 -22.72 -30.26 8.07
C THR A 84 -21.84 -30.03 6.85
N VAL A 85 -20.73 -29.31 6.97
CA VAL A 85 -19.74 -29.17 5.89
C VAL A 85 -19.13 -30.53 5.55
N HIS A 86 -18.74 -31.30 6.57
CA HIS A 86 -18.20 -32.65 6.37
C HIS A 86 -19.22 -33.59 5.69
N GLN A 87 -20.48 -33.56 6.13
CA GLN A 87 -21.57 -34.31 5.49
C GLN A 87 -21.80 -33.86 4.04
N ALA A 88 -21.74 -32.56 3.77
CA ALA A 88 -21.88 -32.02 2.44
C ALA A 88 -20.80 -32.56 1.48
N ILE A 89 -19.53 -32.51 1.89
CA ILE A 89 -18.40 -33.02 1.10
C ILE A 89 -18.54 -34.53 0.85
N ILE A 90 -18.89 -35.33 1.86
CA ILE A 90 -19.09 -36.77 1.70
C ILE A 90 -20.24 -37.07 0.74
N SER A 91 -21.34 -36.34 0.89
CA SER A 91 -22.55 -36.53 0.09
C SER A 91 -22.30 -36.20 -1.39
N GLN A 92 -21.36 -35.28 -1.67
CA GLN A 92 -21.01 -34.83 -3.02
C GLN A 92 -20.36 -35.90 -3.91
N ASN A 93 -19.83 -36.98 -3.31
CA ASN A 93 -19.29 -38.13 -4.05
C ASN A 93 -20.38 -38.99 -4.73
N GLN A 94 -21.66 -38.71 -4.49
CA GLN A 94 -22.78 -39.28 -5.24
C GLN A 94 -23.11 -38.31 -6.38
N GLN A 95 -23.34 -38.80 -7.61
CA GLN A 95 -23.69 -37.96 -8.76
C GLN A 95 -24.92 -37.09 -8.42
N TYR A 96 -24.68 -35.86 -8.00
CA TYR A 96 -25.74 -34.91 -7.69
C TYR A 96 -26.27 -34.28 -8.96
N SER A 97 -27.59 -34.06 -9.00
CA SER A 97 -28.19 -33.10 -9.91
C SER A 97 -27.80 -31.68 -9.50
N ASP A 98 -27.66 -30.76 -10.47
CA ASP A 98 -27.46 -29.32 -10.23
C ASP A 98 -28.41 -28.74 -9.16
N TYR A 99 -29.64 -29.25 -9.08
CA TYR A 99 -30.62 -28.83 -8.08
C TYR A 99 -30.25 -29.24 -6.64
N GLU A 100 -29.68 -30.44 -6.48
CA GLU A 100 -29.26 -30.95 -5.18
C GLU A 100 -28.00 -30.24 -4.69
N GLN A 101 -27.09 -29.91 -5.62
CA GLN A 101 -25.95 -29.05 -5.34
C GLN A 101 -26.38 -27.65 -4.90
N MET A 102 -27.31 -27.01 -5.60
CA MET A 102 -27.82 -25.70 -5.23
C MET A 102 -28.46 -25.70 -3.83
N LYS A 103 -29.23 -26.74 -3.50
CA LYS A 103 -29.80 -26.90 -2.15
C LYS A 103 -28.74 -27.07 -1.07
N LEU A 104 -27.68 -27.81 -1.37
CA LEU A 104 -26.57 -28.02 -0.47
C LEU A 104 -25.82 -26.71 -0.20
N GLU A 105 -25.55 -25.94 -1.26
CA GLU A 105 -24.91 -24.62 -1.18
C GLU A 105 -25.76 -23.64 -0.35
N GLU A 106 -27.08 -23.58 -0.57
CA GLU A 106 -27.98 -22.72 0.22
C GLU A 106 -27.98 -23.10 1.72
N LEU A 107 -27.92 -24.40 2.02
CA LEU A 107 -27.89 -24.89 3.39
C LEU A 107 -26.57 -24.56 4.09
N LEU A 108 -25.45 -24.74 3.39
CA LEU A 108 -24.13 -24.37 3.91
C LEU A 108 -23.98 -22.85 4.06
N ASP A 109 -24.47 -22.07 3.08
CA ASP A 109 -24.46 -20.60 3.16
C ASP A 109 -25.19 -20.12 4.42
N LYS A 110 -26.38 -20.68 4.72
CA LYS A 110 -27.12 -20.37 5.95
C LYS A 110 -26.35 -20.65 7.24
N GLN A 111 -25.58 -21.75 7.27
CA GLN A 111 -24.78 -22.09 8.44
C GLN A 111 -23.54 -21.21 8.57
N LEU A 112 -23.00 -20.73 7.46
CA LEU A 112 -21.79 -19.90 7.42
C LEU A 112 -22.10 -18.40 7.45
N VAL A 113 -23.36 -18.00 7.62
CA VAL A 113 -23.75 -16.58 7.82
C VAL A 113 -23.01 -15.96 9.00
N GLN A 114 -22.76 -16.70 10.08
CA GLN A 114 -22.05 -16.18 11.24
C GLN A 114 -20.59 -15.84 10.88
N VAL A 115 -19.93 -16.72 10.12
CA VAL A 115 -18.58 -16.47 9.59
C VAL A 115 -18.53 -15.19 8.73
N ARG A 116 -19.58 -14.94 7.95
CA ARG A 116 -19.71 -13.70 7.16
C ARG A 116 -19.82 -12.44 8.04
N LEU A 117 -20.51 -12.52 9.18
CA LEU A 117 -20.64 -11.38 10.10
C LEU A 117 -19.34 -11.13 10.87
N ASP A 118 -18.61 -12.20 11.20
CA ASP A 118 -17.39 -12.14 11.99
C ASP A 118 -16.17 -11.67 11.16
N ALA A 119 -16.15 -11.91 9.84
CA ALA A 119 -15.07 -11.52 8.94
C ALA A 119 -15.58 -10.95 7.60
N PRO A 120 -16.12 -9.71 7.60
CA PRO A 120 -16.71 -9.08 6.41
C PRO A 120 -15.71 -8.77 5.28
N GLU A 121 -14.41 -8.77 5.58
CA GLU A 121 -13.34 -8.56 4.59
C GLU A 121 -13.06 -9.79 3.71
N MET A 122 -13.54 -10.98 4.07
CA MET A 122 -13.43 -12.14 3.19
C MET A 122 -14.30 -11.95 1.97
N MET A 123 -13.75 -12.24 0.78
CA MET A 123 -14.46 -12.02 -0.50
C MET A 123 -15.20 -13.25 -1.02
N ALA A 124 -14.72 -14.47 -0.73
CA ALA A 124 -15.41 -15.72 -1.04
C ALA A 124 -14.84 -16.87 -0.20
N ILE A 125 -15.66 -17.87 0.07
CA ILE A 125 -15.20 -19.17 0.58
C ILE A 125 -15.51 -20.22 -0.49
N ARG A 126 -14.51 -21.02 -0.84
CA ARG A 126 -14.63 -22.14 -1.78
C ARG A 126 -14.04 -23.38 -1.14
N ILE A 127 -14.78 -24.47 -1.18
CA ILE A 127 -14.32 -25.77 -0.70
C ILE A 127 -14.12 -26.65 -1.92
N TYR A 128 -12.97 -27.31 -1.98
CA TYR A 128 -12.62 -28.27 -3.02
C TYR A 128 -12.55 -29.66 -2.41
N ASP A 129 -13.17 -30.64 -3.06
CA ASP A 129 -12.94 -32.05 -2.74
C ASP A 129 -11.67 -32.58 -3.43
N LEU A 130 -11.33 -33.85 -3.17
CA LEU A 130 -10.16 -34.51 -3.77
C LEU A 130 -10.32 -34.81 -5.27
N ASN A 131 -11.54 -34.66 -5.82
CA ASN A 131 -11.86 -34.85 -7.23
C ASN A 131 -12.00 -33.49 -7.95
N GLU A 132 -11.56 -32.40 -7.33
CA GLU A 132 -11.68 -31.01 -7.82
C GLU A 132 -13.12 -30.48 -7.94
N ASN A 133 -14.11 -31.17 -7.37
CA ASN A 133 -15.46 -30.63 -7.26
C ASN A 133 -15.45 -29.43 -6.33
N ARG A 134 -16.12 -28.36 -6.76
CA ARG A 134 -16.19 -27.10 -6.02
C ARG A 134 -17.55 -26.96 -5.34
N ILE A 135 -17.53 -26.56 -4.08
CA ILE A 135 -18.68 -26.01 -3.36
C ILE A 135 -18.45 -24.51 -3.22
N ASN A 136 -19.32 -23.71 -3.84
CA ASN A 136 -19.26 -22.26 -3.77
C ASN A 136 -20.10 -21.77 -2.57
N LEU A 137 -19.44 -21.17 -1.58
CA LEU A 137 -20.11 -20.62 -0.39
C LEU A 137 -20.23 -19.10 -0.51
N GLY A 138 -20.97 -18.67 -1.53
CA GLY A 138 -21.25 -17.27 -1.83
C GLY A 138 -20.02 -16.43 -2.21
N THR A 139 -20.25 -15.38 -3.00
CA THR A 139 -19.27 -14.31 -3.20
C THR A 139 -19.69 -13.15 -2.28
N TYR A 140 -18.86 -12.83 -1.30
CA TYR A 140 -19.08 -11.78 -0.30
C TYR A 140 -18.85 -10.36 -0.86
N SER A 141 -18.30 -10.25 -2.07
CA SER A 141 -18.18 -9.00 -2.84
C SER A 141 -18.71 -9.20 -4.26
N GLY A 142 -19.55 -8.29 -4.77
CA GLY A 142 -20.22 -8.41 -6.08
C GLY A 142 -19.31 -8.43 -7.34
N SER A 143 -17.98 -8.51 -7.17
CA SER A 143 -17.00 -8.54 -8.26
C SER A 143 -15.70 -9.15 -7.73
N PHE A 144 -15.34 -10.37 -8.15
CA PHE A 144 -14.03 -10.95 -7.86
C PHE A 144 -13.16 -10.80 -9.11
N ASN A 145 -12.28 -9.81 -9.13
CA ASN A 145 -11.38 -9.60 -10.25
C ASN A 145 -10.03 -10.21 -9.89
N ASN A 146 -9.65 -11.28 -10.59
CA ASN A 146 -8.31 -11.83 -10.47
C ASN A 146 -7.32 -10.85 -11.09
N PHE A 147 -6.28 -10.44 -10.38
CA PHE A 147 -5.17 -9.74 -11.00
C PHE A 147 -4.43 -10.66 -11.95
N LYS A 148 -3.92 -10.11 -13.05
CA LYS A 148 -3.00 -10.85 -13.91
C LYS A 148 -1.71 -11.17 -13.11
N PRO A 149 -1.07 -12.33 -13.36
CA PRO A 149 0.13 -12.74 -12.62
C PRO A 149 1.29 -11.75 -12.68
N ASP A 150 1.35 -10.94 -13.73
CA ASP A 150 2.39 -9.94 -14.00
C ASP A 150 2.14 -8.58 -13.31
N TYR A 151 0.97 -8.39 -12.68
CA TYR A 151 0.63 -7.16 -11.96
C TYR A 151 1.61 -6.88 -10.80
N LEU A 152 1.93 -7.90 -10.01
CA LEU A 152 2.84 -7.77 -8.87
C LEU A 152 4.25 -7.37 -9.33
N ASP A 153 4.77 -8.00 -10.39
CA ASP A 153 6.08 -7.70 -10.93
C ASP A 153 6.16 -6.27 -11.50
N ARG A 154 5.08 -5.77 -12.12
CA ARG A 154 5.00 -4.37 -12.55
C ARG A 154 5.05 -3.40 -11.36
N MET A 155 4.31 -3.70 -10.30
CA MET A 155 4.28 -2.88 -9.10
C MET A 155 5.65 -2.82 -8.41
N LEU A 156 6.31 -3.98 -8.27
CA LEU A 156 7.65 -4.06 -7.67
C LEU A 156 8.67 -3.24 -8.46
N LYS A 157 8.61 -3.26 -9.79
CA LYS A 157 9.47 -2.39 -10.63
C LYS A 157 9.19 -0.90 -10.47
N ARG A 158 7.92 -0.51 -10.27
CA ARG A 158 7.55 0.90 -10.03
C ARG A 158 8.01 1.40 -8.66
N LEU A 159 8.11 0.50 -7.68
CA LEU A 159 8.63 0.79 -6.34
C LEU A 159 10.17 0.89 -6.33
N GLU A 160 10.85 0.27 -7.30
CA GLU A 160 12.31 0.28 -7.39
C GLU A 160 12.85 1.71 -7.57
N GLY A 161 13.74 2.14 -6.68
CA GLY A 161 14.31 3.49 -6.67
C GLY A 161 13.48 4.56 -5.95
N THR A 162 12.30 4.20 -5.42
CA THR A 162 11.53 5.06 -4.52
C THR A 162 11.96 4.83 -3.06
N GLY A 163 11.77 5.82 -2.19
CA GLY A 163 12.07 5.71 -0.74
C GLY A 163 11.07 4.85 0.04
N GLY A 164 10.31 3.99 -0.62
CA GLY A 164 9.15 3.31 -0.02
C GLY A 164 7.89 4.19 0.02
N GLU A 165 7.89 5.33 -0.66
CA GLU A 165 6.68 6.10 -0.92
C GLU A 165 5.73 5.23 -1.75
N TYR A 166 4.52 4.99 -1.25
CA TYR A 166 3.49 4.25 -1.97
C TYR A 166 3.29 4.91 -3.34
N VAL A 167 3.71 4.25 -4.42
CA VAL A 167 3.20 4.54 -5.74
C VAL A 167 1.74 4.08 -5.71
N TRP A 168 0.82 5.03 -5.48
CA TRP A 168 -0.61 4.79 -5.53
C TRP A 168 -0.99 4.47 -6.97
N ASP A 169 -0.98 3.18 -7.30
CA ASP A 169 -1.48 2.67 -8.56
C ASP A 169 -2.88 2.11 -8.32
N TRP A 170 -3.86 2.69 -9.00
CA TRP A 170 -5.19 2.11 -9.05
C TRP A 170 -5.17 1.09 -10.19
N PRO A 171 -5.52 -0.18 -9.92
CA PRO A 171 -5.53 -1.16 -10.99
C PRO A 171 -6.54 -0.78 -12.06
N ASP A 172 -6.11 -0.77 -13.31
CA ASP A 172 -6.96 -0.50 -14.45
C ASP A 172 -7.69 -1.76 -14.90
N ALA A 173 -8.72 -1.59 -15.74
CA ALA A 173 -9.51 -2.72 -16.26
C ALA A 173 -8.65 -3.79 -16.96
N GLU A 174 -7.49 -3.40 -17.49
CA GLU A 174 -6.51 -4.27 -18.14
C GLU A 174 -5.59 -5.04 -17.19
N ASP A 175 -5.55 -4.67 -15.90
CA ASP A 175 -4.78 -5.39 -14.88
C ASP A 175 -5.49 -6.62 -14.36
N TYR A 176 -6.78 -6.74 -14.67
CA TYR A 176 -7.59 -7.90 -14.33
C TYR A 176 -7.49 -8.97 -15.42
N GLY A 177 -7.38 -10.23 -14.98
CA GLY A 177 -7.56 -11.40 -15.82
C GLY A 177 -9.01 -11.52 -16.32
N PRO A 178 -9.28 -12.42 -17.27
CA PRO A 178 -10.64 -12.66 -17.73
C PRO A 178 -11.57 -12.93 -16.55
N PHE A 179 -12.70 -12.23 -16.54
CA PHE A 179 -13.80 -12.46 -15.60
C PHE A 179 -14.34 -13.87 -15.84
N TYR A 180 -14.03 -14.79 -14.94
CA TYR A 180 -14.67 -16.10 -14.92
C TYR A 180 -15.97 -15.97 -14.12
N TRP A 181 -17.11 -15.93 -14.82
CA TRP A 181 -18.42 -16.10 -14.23
C TRP A 181 -18.68 -17.60 -14.05
N GLU A 182 -18.05 -18.25 -13.07
CA GLU A 182 -18.31 -19.67 -12.71
C GLU A 182 -18.11 -19.95 -11.22
#